data_AF-A0A6A6S365-F1
#
_entry.id   AF-A0A6A6S365-F1
#
_cell.length_a   1.000
_cell.length_b   1.000
_cell.length_c   1.000
_cell.angle_alpha   90.00
_cell.angle_beta   90.00
_cell.angle_gamma   90.00
#
_symmetry.space_group_name_H-M   'P 1'
#
loop_
_entity.id
_entity.type
_entity.pdbx_description
1 polymer ?
#
loop_
_entity_poly.entity_id
_entity_poly.type
_entity_poly.pdbx_seq_one_letter_code
_entity_poly.pdbx_strand_id
1 'polypeptide(L)'
;MTTSSGTKKKRVRTWTAEERAAHRVFEKSRREAFNDSMIDLARHIPSLVGTRRLNKHMIVEHSIARHQAQRKLCTSVLSDMQALVAERNELLTEVNQWRTASGGLP
;
A
#
# COMPACT_ATOMS: atom_id res chain seq x y z
N MET A 1 -7.40 59.29 -23.27
CA MET A 1 -7.12 58.02 -22.56
C MET A 1 -7.91 57.99 -21.28
N THR A 2 -8.89 57.09 -21.15
CA THR A 2 -9.39 56.51 -19.87
C THR A 2 -10.38 55.40 -20.21
N THR A 3 -9.93 54.14 -20.18
CA THR A 3 -10.80 52.97 -20.25
C THR A 3 -11.04 52.46 -18.82
N SER A 4 -12.22 52.67 -18.27
CA SER A 4 -12.59 52.13 -16.96
C SER A 4 -12.89 50.63 -17.09
N SER A 5 -11.95 49.79 -16.68
CA SER A 5 -12.17 48.34 -16.54
C SER A 5 -13.01 48.06 -15.29
N GLY A 6 -14.34 48.09 -15.44
CA GLY A 6 -15.26 47.66 -14.39
C GLY A 6 -15.02 46.21 -14.00
N THR A 7 -14.57 45.97 -12.78
CA THR A 7 -14.37 44.63 -12.22
C THR A 7 -15.72 43.93 -12.05
N LYS A 8 -16.05 43.01 -12.97
CA LYS A 8 -17.27 42.20 -12.90
C LYS A 8 -17.25 41.37 -11.60
N LYS A 9 -18.15 41.68 -10.67
CA LYS A 9 -18.35 40.88 -9.45
C LYS A 9 -18.68 39.43 -9.85
N LYS A 10 -17.93 38.47 -9.31
CA LYS A 10 -18.20 37.04 -9.52
C LYS A 10 -19.62 36.73 -9.02
N ARG A 11 -20.47 36.21 -9.91
CA ARG A 11 -21.81 35.74 -9.53
C ARG A 11 -21.65 34.56 -8.58
N VAL A 12 -21.93 34.79 -7.30
CA VAL A 12 -22.01 33.73 -6.30
C VAL A 12 -23.33 33.00 -6.51
N ARG A 13 -23.27 31.68 -6.81
CA ARG A 13 -24.48 30.85 -6.90
C ARG A 13 -25.03 30.63 -5.50
N THR A 14 -26.25 31.08 -5.26
CA THR A 14 -26.98 30.77 -4.04
C THR A 14 -27.49 29.34 -4.12
N TRP A 15 -26.97 28.45 -3.27
CA TRP A 15 -27.39 27.06 -3.23
C TRP A 15 -28.78 26.92 -2.62
N THR A 16 -29.68 26.22 -3.31
CA THR A 16 -31.03 25.94 -2.78
C THR A 16 -30.96 25.01 -1.57
N ALA A 17 -32.03 24.97 -0.77
CA ALA A 17 -32.11 24.05 0.35
C ALA A 17 -32.04 22.58 -0.10
N GLU A 18 -32.65 22.27 -1.24
CA GLU A 18 -32.66 20.95 -1.86
C GLU A 18 -31.26 20.53 -2.34
N GLU A 19 -30.53 21.41 -3.02
CA GLU A 19 -29.16 21.11 -3.46
C GLU A 19 -28.23 20.88 -2.25
N ARG A 20 -28.41 21.66 -1.17
CA ARG A 20 -27.67 21.45 0.08
C ARG A 20 -28.01 20.12 0.73
N ALA A 21 -29.28 19.71 0.69
CA ALA A 21 -29.72 18.42 1.21
C ALA A 21 -29.11 17.26 0.41
N ALA A 22 -29.19 17.32 -0.93
CA ALA A 22 -28.58 16.33 -1.82
C ALA A 22 -27.06 16.22 -1.59
N HIS A 23 -26.36 17.36 -1.48
CA HIS A 23 -24.93 17.38 -1.19
C HIS A 23 -24.59 16.74 0.17
N ARG A 24 -25.40 16.97 1.21
CA ARG A 24 -25.20 16.34 2.53
C ARG A 24 -25.32 14.83 2.46
N VAL A 25 -26.30 14.31 1.71
CA VAL A 25 -26.50 12.87 1.51
C VAL A 25 -25.30 12.27 0.78
N PHE A 26 -24.91 12.87 -0.35
CA PHE A 26 -23.75 12.42 -1.12
C PHE A 26 -22.46 12.40 -0.29
N GLU A 27 -22.18 13.49 0.41
CA GLU A 27 -20.98 13.61 1.24
C GLU A 27 -21.00 12.62 2.42
N LYS A 28 -22.17 12.33 3.00
CA LYS A 28 -22.31 11.29 4.02
C LYS A 28 -21.92 9.93 3.46
N SER A 29 -22.49 9.52 2.33
CA SER A 29 -22.17 8.26 1.66
C SER A 29 -20.69 8.15 1.31
N ARG A 30 -20.06 9.24 0.84
CA ARG A 30 -18.62 9.27 0.55
C ARG A 30 -17.77 9.00 1.80
N ARG A 31 -18.13 9.60 2.94
CA ARG A 31 -17.41 9.39 4.21
C ARG A 31 -17.61 7.99 4.77
N GLU A 32 -18.81 7.43 4.63
CA GLU A 32 -19.11 6.06 5.04
C GLU A 32 -18.27 5.07 4.24
N ALA A 33 -18.28 5.18 2.91
CA ALA A 33 -17.44 4.35 2.03
C ALA A 33 -15.94 4.45 2.38
N PHE A 34 -15.43 5.66 2.63
CA PHE A 34 -14.04 5.83 3.07
C PHE A 34 -13.76 5.16 4.42
N ASN A 35 -14.67 5.28 5.38
CA ASN A 35 -14.51 4.65 6.69
C ASN A 35 -14.54 3.12 6.58
N ASP A 36 -15.38 2.56 5.70
CA ASP A 36 -15.42 1.13 5.42
C ASP A 36 -14.08 0.63 4.87
N SER A 37 -13.49 1.36 3.90
CA SER A 37 -12.14 1.04 3.40
C SER A 37 -11.07 1.11 4.49
N MET A 38 -11.17 2.07 5.42
CA MET A 38 -10.23 2.17 6.55
C MET A 38 -10.37 0.99 7.52
N ILE A 39 -11.59 0.56 7.81
CA ILE A 39 -11.85 -0.61 8.66
C ILE A 39 -11.31 -1.87 7.98
N ASP A 40 -11.53 -2.02 6.68
CA ASP A 40 -11.03 -3.15 5.91
C ASP A 40 -9.49 -3.20 5.91
N LEU A 41 -8.84 -2.07 5.66
CA LEU A 41 -7.38 -1.95 5.76
C LEU A 41 -6.88 -2.35 7.16
N ALA A 42 -7.56 -1.93 8.23
CA ALA A 42 -7.16 -2.27 9.59
C ALA A 42 -7.19 -3.77 9.88
N ARG A 43 -8.10 -4.53 9.26
CA ARG A 43 -8.18 -6.01 9.42
C ARG A 43 -6.93 -6.72 8.89
N HIS A 44 -6.25 -6.13 7.92
CA HIS A 44 -5.02 -6.69 7.36
C HIS A 44 -3.76 -6.33 8.14
N ILE A 45 -3.87 -5.58 9.25
CA ILE A 45 -2.73 -5.09 10.01
C ILE A 45 -2.67 -5.83 11.37
N PRO A 46 -1.75 -6.81 11.54
CA PRO A 46 -1.65 -7.60 12.76
C PRO A 46 -1.41 -6.77 14.01
N SER A 47 -0.66 -5.68 13.90
CA SER A 47 -0.36 -4.78 15.03
C SER A 47 -1.57 -3.99 15.54
N LEU A 48 -2.70 -4.02 14.81
CA LEU A 48 -3.94 -3.37 15.23
C LEU A 48 -4.98 -4.35 15.81
N VAL A 49 -4.71 -5.66 15.77
CA VAL A 49 -5.61 -6.68 16.34
C VAL A 49 -5.80 -6.43 17.84
N GLY A 50 -7.06 -6.39 18.30
CA GLY A 50 -7.39 -6.11 19.69
C GLY A 50 -7.38 -4.63 20.08
N THR A 51 -7.08 -3.71 19.16
CA THR A 51 -7.12 -2.27 19.44
C THR A 51 -8.57 -1.80 19.60
N ARG A 52 -8.94 -1.37 20.82
CA ARG A 52 -10.32 -1.00 21.18
C ARG A 52 -10.84 0.24 20.44
N ARG A 53 -9.97 1.20 20.12
CA ARG A 53 -10.32 2.45 19.41
C ARG A 53 -9.32 2.71 18.29
N LEU A 54 -9.75 2.47 17.07
CA LEU A 54 -8.97 2.81 15.89
C LEU A 54 -9.20 4.26 15.49
N ASN A 55 -8.13 4.95 15.11
CA ASN A 55 -8.21 6.25 14.46
C ASN A 55 -7.55 6.19 13.08
N LYS A 56 -7.88 7.16 12.22
CA LYS A 56 -7.43 7.17 10.81
C LYS A 56 -5.92 7.21 10.70
N HIS A 57 -5.26 8.01 11.54
CA HIS A 57 -3.80 8.14 11.55
C HIS A 57 -3.13 6.81 11.89
N MET A 58 -3.56 6.15 12.97
CA MET A 58 -3.02 4.86 13.41
C MET A 58 -3.15 3.79 12.30
N ILE A 59 -4.29 3.70 11.63
CA ILE A 59 -4.48 2.74 10.54
C ILE A 59 -3.48 3.01 9.42
N VAL A 60 -3.30 4.27 9.02
CA VAL A 60 -2.35 4.64 7.96
C VAL A 60 -0.90 4.37 8.39
N GLU A 61 -0.52 4.81 9.59
CA GLU A 61 0.83 4.66 10.12
C GLU A 61 1.25 3.19 10.24
N HIS A 62 0.40 2.37 10.86
CA HIS A 62 0.67 0.95 10.99
C HIS A 62 0.61 0.22 9.63
N SER A 63 -0.20 0.70 8.69
CA SER A 63 -0.20 0.20 7.31
C SER A 63 1.15 0.46 6.64
N ILE A 64 1.68 1.69 6.72
CA ILE A 64 2.98 2.05 6.15
C ILE A 64 4.08 1.17 6.77
N ALA A 65 4.10 1.04 8.10
CA ALA A 65 5.07 0.21 8.80
C ALA A 65 5.01 -1.26 8.35
N ARG A 66 3.79 -1.81 8.19
CA ARG A 66 3.58 -3.17 7.67
C ARG A 66 4.15 -3.33 6.26
N HIS A 67 3.84 -2.42 5.34
CA HIS A 67 4.34 -2.50 3.95
C HIS A 67 5.86 -2.43 3.90
N GLN A 68 6.48 -1.58 4.71
CA GLN A 68 7.94 -1.49 4.81
C GLN A 68 8.54 -2.79 5.36
N ALA A 69 7.95 -3.37 6.41
CA ALA A 69 8.40 -4.63 6.99
C ALA A 69 8.26 -5.79 5.99
N GLN A 70 7.13 -5.89 5.29
CA GLN A 70 6.89 -6.90 4.27
C GLN A 70 7.90 -6.78 3.12
N ARG A 71 8.18 -5.55 2.65
CA ARG A 71 9.18 -5.34 1.60
C ARG A 71 10.57 -5.80 2.05
N LYS A 72 11.00 -5.43 3.26
CA LYS A 72 12.29 -5.87 3.82
C LYS A 72 12.37 -7.39 3.91
N LEU A 73 11.30 -8.05 4.38
CA LEU A 73 11.23 -9.51 4.45
C LEU A 73 11.35 -10.15 3.07
N CYS A 74 10.57 -9.69 2.08
CA CYS A 74 10.63 -10.22 0.72
C CYS A 74 12.03 -10.07 0.10
N THR A 75 12.69 -8.93 0.31
CA THR A 75 14.06 -8.71 -0.18
C THR A 75 15.06 -9.64 0.51
N SER A 76 14.95 -9.83 1.83
CA SER A 76 15.81 -10.77 2.57
C SER A 76 15.63 -12.20 2.05
N VAL A 77 14.38 -12.68 1.99
CA VAL A 77 14.07 -14.04 1.52
C VAL A 77 14.56 -14.26 0.09
N LEU A 78 14.43 -13.26 -0.78
CA LEU A 78 14.95 -13.37 -2.15
C LEU A 78 16.47 -13.52 -2.17
N SER A 79 17.18 -12.75 -1.35
CA SER A 79 18.64 -12.86 -1.20
C SER A 79 19.05 -14.24 -0.68
N ASP A 80 18.35 -14.73 0.34
CA ASP A 80 18.61 -16.05 0.95
C ASP A 80 18.37 -17.17 -0.06
N MET A 81 17.28 -17.08 -0.85
CA MET A 81 17.01 -18.04 -1.93
C MET A 81 18.08 -18.03 -3.02
N GLN A 82 18.58 -16.86 -3.40
CA GLN A 82 19.67 -16.74 -4.37
C GLN A 82 20.96 -17.38 -3.86
N ALA A 83 21.29 -17.18 -2.58
CA ALA A 83 22.44 -17.81 -1.95
C ALA A 83 22.32 -19.34 -1.93
N LEU A 84 21.15 -19.87 -1.54
CA LEU A 84 20.89 -21.32 -1.55
C LEU A 84 21.00 -21.93 -2.96
N VAL A 85 20.50 -21.23 -3.99
CA VAL A 85 20.62 -21.68 -5.37
C VAL A 85 22.08 -21.70 -5.84
N ALA A 86 22.86 -20.68 -5.45
CA ALA A 86 24.29 -20.61 -5.75
C ALA A 86 25.05 -21.76 -5.09
N GLU A 87 24.86 -21.96 -3.78
CA GLU A 87 25.49 -23.06 -3.03
C GLU A 87 25.13 -24.42 -3.63
N ARG A 88 23.84 -24.65 -3.95
CA ARG A 88 23.41 -25.89 -4.63
C ARG A 88 24.13 -26.08 -5.95
N ASN A 89 24.27 -25.03 -6.76
CA ASN A 89 24.95 -25.12 -8.05
C ASN A 89 26.44 -25.45 -7.87
N GLU A 90 27.10 -24.83 -6.90
CA GLU A 90 28.51 -25.10 -6.56
C GLU A 90 28.70 -26.56 -6.14
N LEU A 91 27.88 -27.05 -5.20
CA LEU A 91 27.91 -28.45 -4.75
C LEU A 91 27.63 -29.42 -5.89
N LEU A 92 26.68 -29.10 -6.77
CA LEU A 92 26.38 -29.92 -7.94
C LEU A 92 27.57 -29.97 -8.90
N THR A 93 28.22 -28.83 -9.16
CA THR A 93 29.42 -28.77 -9.98
C THR A 93 30.54 -29.59 -9.37
N GLU A 94 30.79 -29.46 -8.06
CA GLU A 94 31.79 -30.24 -7.35
C GLU A 94 31.50 -31.75 -7.48
N VAL A 95 30.30 -32.20 -7.11
CA VAL A 95 29.90 -33.62 -7.21
C VAL A 95 30.09 -34.18 -8.62
N ASN A 96 29.71 -33.41 -9.65
CA ASN A 96 29.86 -33.85 -11.03
C ASN A 96 31.34 -33.94 -11.44
N GLN A 97 32.21 -33.08 -10.92
CA GLN A 97 33.66 -33.20 -11.11
C GLN A 97 34.20 -34.49 -10.48
N TRP A 98 33.80 -34.80 -9.24
CA TRP A 98 34.18 -36.05 -8.57
C TRP A 98 33.70 -37.29 -9.32
N ARG A 99 32.45 -37.30 -9.79
CA ARG A 99 31.90 -38.41 -10.59
C ARG A 99 32.70 -38.64 -11.87
N THR A 100 33.00 -37.56 -12.58
CA THR A 100 33.79 -37.61 -13.82
C THR A 100 35.20 -38.14 -13.54
N ALA A 101 35.84 -37.68 -12.46
CA ALA A 101 37.18 -38.12 -12.05
C ALA A 101 37.21 -39.61 -11.65
N SER A 102 36.13 -40.14 -11.07
CA SER A 102 36.00 -41.55 -10.70
C SER A 102 35.53 -42.47 -11.84
N GLY A 103 35.43 -41.97 -13.08
CA GLY A 103 34.97 -42.74 -14.25
C GLY A 103 33.45 -42.98 -14.28
N GLY A 104 32.68 -42.26 -13.47
CA GLY A 104 31.22 -42.22 -13.53
C GLY A 104 30.71 -41.15 -14.51
N LEU A 105 29.46 -41.29 -14.95
CA LEU A 105 28.77 -40.23 -15.69
C LEU A 105 28.41 -39.05 -14.76
N PRO A 106 28.37 -37.81 -15.27
CA PRO A 106 28.01 -36.62 -14.49
C PRO A 106 26.61 -36.72 -13.87
#